data_AF-A0A1R1LHH6-F1
#
_entry.id   AF-A0A1R1LHH6-F1
#
_cell.length_a   1.000
_cell.length_b   1.000
_cell.length_c   1.000
_cell.angle_alpha   90.00
_cell.angle_beta   90.00
_cell.angle_gamma   90.00
#
_symmetry.space_group_name_H-M   'P 1'
#
loop_
_entity.id
_entity.type
_entity.pdbx_description
1 polymer ?
#
loop_
_entity_poly.entity_id
_entity_poly.type
_entity_poly.pdbx_seq_one_letter_code
_entity_poly.pdbx_strand_id
1 'polypeptide(L)'
;MYTVVAREADAVLLQDADDAGAPTGVPQRLSDAEVVAAVAHREAAGPTRWVFARTTDWYPRWLREGVTVARAHDLGLCGRILGFSQDAAAAGYNPDTRFAPRTVETSNVDTERAEQQATLFDAAHGTSPAAGAESSSDDLLAELTAQLKAVATSEHPWRLRLLLAAESAGALAGAEMHHAGLPFRADLHDAYLSRVLGPRVPHGQRPQKLQQLAGVLQESLAAPTVNLDSTQELLRALRRAPVRQDGVRQQG
;
A
#
# COMPACT_ATOMS: atom_id res chain seq x y z
N MET A 1 -26.04 -9.67 2.85
CA MET A 1 -25.46 -10.82 2.15
C MET A 1 -24.04 -10.47 1.69
N TYR A 2 -23.10 -11.34 2.03
CA TYR A 2 -21.68 -11.25 1.69
C TYR A 2 -21.31 -12.36 0.70
N THR A 3 -20.29 -12.15 -0.13
CA THR A 3 -19.72 -13.19 -0.98
C THR A 3 -18.21 -13.23 -0.77
N VAL A 4 -17.71 -14.32 -0.20
CA VAL A 4 -16.29 -14.57 0.04
C VAL A 4 -15.62 -15.06 -1.24
N VAL A 5 -14.45 -14.49 -1.52
CA VAL A 5 -13.61 -14.85 -2.67
C VAL A 5 -12.35 -15.52 -2.15
N ALA A 6 -12.21 -16.81 -2.43
CA ALA A 6 -11.05 -17.60 -2.00
C ALA A 6 -10.36 -18.26 -3.20
N ARG A 7 -9.07 -18.54 -3.05
CA ARG A 7 -8.31 -19.35 -4.00
C ARG A 7 -8.19 -20.75 -3.42
N GLU A 8 -8.48 -21.77 -4.23
CA GLU A 8 -8.22 -23.16 -3.86
C GLU A 8 -7.62 -23.91 -5.05
N ALA A 9 -6.32 -24.17 -4.98
CA ALA A 9 -5.54 -24.79 -6.05
C ALA A 9 -5.70 -24.02 -7.39
N ASP A 10 -6.29 -24.64 -8.39
CA ASP A 10 -6.50 -24.09 -9.74
C ASP A 10 -7.86 -23.38 -9.91
N ALA A 11 -8.65 -23.25 -8.83
CA ALA A 11 -9.98 -22.65 -8.88
C ALA A 11 -10.13 -21.44 -7.95
N VAL A 12 -11.08 -20.58 -8.30
CA VAL A 12 -11.62 -19.51 -7.47
C VAL A 12 -12.95 -19.98 -6.90
N LEU A 13 -13.13 -19.81 -5.60
CA LEU A 13 -14.37 -20.09 -4.91
C LEU A 13 -15.12 -18.79 -4.65
N LEU A 14 -16.40 -18.77 -5.01
CA LEU A 14 -17.36 -17.78 -4.54
C LEU A 14 -18.30 -18.45 -3.55
N GLN A 15 -18.21 -18.05 -2.28
CA GLN A 15 -19.02 -18.60 -1.19
C GLN A 15 -19.91 -17.52 -0.60
N ASP A 16 -21.21 -17.70 -0.72
CA ASP A 16 -22.18 -16.76 -0.17
C ASP A 16 -22.36 -16.97 1.34
N ALA A 17 -22.55 -15.85 2.03
CA ALA A 17 -22.78 -15.79 3.47
C ALA A 17 -23.88 -14.78 3.85
N ASP A 18 -24.56 -15.06 4.96
CA ASP A 18 -25.59 -14.20 5.52
C ASP A 18 -24.98 -12.97 6.25
N ASP A 19 -25.83 -12.18 6.89
CA ASP A 19 -25.41 -10.97 7.59
C ASP A 19 -24.66 -11.24 8.91
N ALA A 20 -24.60 -12.50 9.36
CA ALA A 20 -23.76 -12.95 10.47
C ALA A 20 -22.43 -13.55 10.00
N GLY A 21 -22.22 -13.70 8.69
CA GLY A 21 -21.03 -14.33 8.10
C GLY A 21 -21.15 -15.84 7.97
N ALA A 22 -22.32 -16.43 8.23
CA ALA A 22 -22.53 -17.87 8.10
C ALA A 22 -22.78 -18.24 6.63
N PRO A 23 -22.18 -19.32 6.10
CA PRO A 23 -22.34 -19.72 4.71
C PRO A 23 -23.79 -20.14 4.41
N THR A 24 -24.34 -19.67 3.29
CA THR A 24 -25.75 -19.90 2.91
C THR A 24 -25.95 -20.94 1.80
N GLY A 25 -24.89 -21.64 1.40
CA GLY A 25 -24.92 -22.64 0.35
C GLY A 25 -23.55 -23.28 0.14
N VAL A 26 -23.43 -24.10 -0.90
CA VAL A 26 -22.15 -24.68 -1.33
C VAL A 26 -21.33 -23.65 -2.13
N PRO A 27 -19.99 -23.69 -2.06
CA PRO A 27 -19.15 -22.75 -2.78
C PRO A 27 -19.23 -23.00 -4.28
N GLN A 28 -19.39 -21.93 -5.05
CA GLN A 28 -19.31 -21.99 -6.50
C GLN A 28 -17.84 -22.02 -6.92
N ARG A 29 -17.41 -23.11 -7.55
CA ARG A 29 -16.04 -23.30 -8.02
C ARG A 29 -15.92 -22.85 -9.48
N LEU A 30 -15.01 -21.93 -9.75
CA LEU A 30 -14.85 -21.26 -11.04
C LEU A 30 -13.39 -21.21 -11.46
N SER A 31 -13.12 -21.24 -12.76
CA SER A 31 -11.82 -20.84 -13.31
C SER A 31 -11.60 -19.33 -13.21
N ASP A 32 -10.36 -18.88 -13.44
CA ASP A 32 -10.03 -17.44 -13.47
C ASP A 32 -10.83 -16.65 -14.53
N ALA A 33 -11.17 -17.27 -15.66
CA ALA A 33 -11.98 -16.61 -16.69
C ALA A 33 -13.46 -16.55 -16.28
N GLU A 34 -13.98 -17.62 -15.69
CA GLU A 34 -15.39 -17.70 -15.27
C GLU A 34 -15.70 -16.77 -14.09
N VAL A 35 -14.75 -16.58 -13.15
CA VAL A 35 -14.99 -15.70 -12.00
C VAL A 35 -15.22 -14.25 -12.42
N VAL A 36 -14.50 -13.74 -13.43
CA VAL A 36 -14.68 -12.37 -13.93
C VAL A 36 -16.10 -12.17 -14.45
N ALA A 37 -16.60 -13.12 -15.25
CA ALA A 37 -17.97 -13.09 -15.75
C ALA A 37 -19.01 -13.22 -14.62
N ALA A 38 -18.75 -14.07 -13.62
CA ALA A 38 -19.64 -14.24 -12.47
C ALA A 38 -19.71 -12.98 -11.60
N VAL A 39 -18.59 -12.30 -11.37
CA VAL A 39 -18.53 -11.03 -10.64
C VAL A 39 -19.33 -9.95 -11.37
N ALA A 40 -19.08 -9.78 -12.68
CA ALA A 40 -19.81 -8.81 -13.50
C ALA A 40 -21.33 -9.08 -13.50
N HIS A 41 -21.73 -10.34 -13.61
CA HIS A 41 -23.15 -10.73 -13.56
C HIS A 41 -23.79 -10.39 -12.20
N ARG A 42 -23.11 -10.71 -11.10
CA ARG A 42 -23.62 -10.43 -9.74
C ARG A 42 -23.73 -8.93 -9.46
N GLU A 43 -22.74 -8.13 -9.86
CA GLU A 43 -22.80 -6.66 -9.76
C GLU A 43 -23.96 -6.07 -10.55
N ALA A 44 -24.26 -6.61 -11.74
CA ALA A 44 -25.41 -6.19 -12.54
C ALA A 44 -26.76 -6.63 -11.95
N ALA A 45 -26.81 -7.78 -11.29
CA ALA A 45 -28.04 -8.34 -10.70
C ALA A 45 -28.45 -7.63 -9.39
N GLY A 46 -27.50 -7.09 -8.64
CA GLY A 46 -27.81 -6.37 -7.40
C GLY A 46 -26.59 -6.07 -6.52
N PRO A 47 -26.81 -5.39 -5.39
CA PRO A 47 -25.72 -5.00 -4.51
C PRO A 47 -25.10 -6.23 -3.82
N THR A 48 -23.90 -6.60 -4.25
CA THR A 48 -23.07 -7.63 -3.61
C THR A 48 -22.01 -6.97 -2.74
N ARG A 49 -21.73 -7.52 -1.55
CA ARG A 49 -20.58 -7.11 -0.74
C ARG A 49 -19.53 -8.20 -0.80
N TRP A 50 -18.47 -7.93 -1.56
CA TRP A 50 -17.35 -8.86 -1.75
C TRP A 50 -16.46 -8.90 -0.52
N VAL A 51 -16.09 -10.09 -0.07
CA VAL A 51 -15.17 -10.27 1.04
C VAL A 51 -13.85 -10.77 0.50
N PHE A 52 -12.79 -10.01 0.78
CA PHE A 52 -11.44 -10.34 0.37
C PHE A 52 -10.57 -10.54 1.60
N ALA A 53 -9.61 -11.47 1.54
CA ALA A 53 -8.47 -11.49 2.45
C ALA A 53 -7.83 -10.09 2.51
N ARG A 54 -7.48 -9.59 1.30
CA ARG A 54 -7.06 -8.22 1.01
C ARG A 54 -7.59 -7.85 -0.37
N THR A 55 -8.08 -6.63 -0.52
CA THR A 55 -8.60 -6.09 -1.78
C THR A 55 -7.54 -6.15 -2.89
N THR A 56 -6.27 -5.93 -2.53
CA THR A 56 -5.13 -5.96 -3.46
C THR A 56 -4.85 -7.33 -4.06
N ASP A 57 -5.30 -8.42 -3.43
CA ASP A 57 -5.04 -9.78 -3.93
C ASP A 57 -5.94 -10.11 -5.15
N TRP A 58 -7.09 -9.44 -5.30
CA TRP A 58 -8.11 -9.74 -6.31
C TRP A 58 -8.46 -8.56 -7.21
N TYR A 59 -8.83 -7.43 -6.62
CA TYR A 59 -9.50 -6.35 -7.36
C TYR A 59 -8.66 -5.75 -8.50
N PRO A 60 -7.33 -5.56 -8.36
CA PRO A 60 -6.49 -5.10 -9.48
C PRO A 60 -6.51 -6.04 -10.70
N ARG A 61 -6.73 -7.35 -10.51
CA ARG A 61 -6.83 -8.31 -11.60
C ARG A 61 -8.17 -8.15 -12.33
N TRP A 62 -9.26 -7.98 -11.59
CA TRP A 62 -10.59 -7.77 -12.16
C TRP A 62 -10.71 -6.43 -12.88
N LEU A 63 -10.07 -5.38 -12.36
CA LEU A 63 -9.99 -4.08 -13.05
C LEU A 63 -9.31 -4.18 -14.42
N ARG A 64 -8.24 -4.99 -14.55
CA ARG A 64 -7.58 -5.23 -15.85
C ARG A 64 -8.49 -5.94 -16.86
N GLU A 65 -9.44 -6.73 -16.37
CA GLU A 65 -10.48 -7.39 -17.18
C GLU A 65 -11.74 -6.51 -17.34
N GLY A 66 -11.72 -5.25 -16.90
CA GLY A 66 -12.81 -4.29 -17.06
C GLY A 66 -13.97 -4.44 -16.07
N VAL A 67 -13.78 -5.17 -14.96
CA VAL A 67 -14.81 -5.38 -13.94
C VAL A 67 -14.53 -4.54 -12.70
N THR A 68 -15.51 -3.72 -12.33
CA THR A 68 -15.53 -2.91 -11.10
C THR A 68 -16.49 -3.51 -10.07
N VAL A 69 -16.20 -3.38 -8.77
CA VAL A 69 -17.12 -3.81 -7.70
C VAL A 69 -17.52 -2.63 -6.83
N ALA A 70 -18.81 -2.54 -6.50
CA ALA A 70 -19.32 -1.38 -5.77
C ALA A 70 -19.03 -1.42 -4.26
N ARG A 71 -18.91 -2.62 -3.67
CA ARG A 71 -18.77 -2.78 -2.21
C ARG A 71 -17.85 -3.94 -1.86
N ALA A 72 -16.95 -3.69 -0.93
CA ALA A 72 -16.09 -4.71 -0.35
C ALA A 72 -16.17 -4.73 1.18
N HIS A 73 -15.60 -5.79 1.75
CA HIS A 73 -15.20 -5.94 3.12
C HIS A 73 -13.79 -6.55 3.12
N ASP A 74 -12.78 -5.73 3.36
CA ASP A 74 -11.38 -6.14 3.38
C ASP A 74 -11.03 -6.69 4.77
N LEU A 75 -10.84 -8.00 4.89
CA LEU A 75 -10.63 -8.64 6.19
C LEU A 75 -9.35 -8.13 6.87
N GLY A 76 -8.27 -7.93 6.11
CA GLY A 76 -7.01 -7.41 6.64
C GLY A 76 -7.11 -5.99 7.20
N LEU A 77 -7.66 -5.08 6.41
CA LEU A 77 -7.80 -3.68 6.81
C LEU A 77 -8.82 -3.52 7.94
N CYS A 78 -9.96 -4.21 7.85
CA CYS A 78 -10.98 -4.20 8.89
C CYS A 78 -10.45 -4.81 10.18
N GLY A 79 -9.73 -5.93 10.09
CA GLY A 79 -9.13 -6.58 11.25
C GLY A 79 -8.08 -5.71 11.93
N ARG A 80 -7.28 -4.95 11.17
CA ARG A 80 -6.35 -3.96 11.73
C ARG A 80 -7.08 -2.88 12.54
N ILE A 81 -8.17 -2.32 12.03
CA ILE A 81 -8.97 -1.32 12.76
C ILE A 81 -9.56 -1.92 14.03
N LEU A 82 -10.16 -3.10 13.94
CA LEU A 82 -10.76 -3.80 15.08
C LEU A 82 -9.70 -4.20 16.11
N GLY A 83 -8.47 -4.53 15.69
CA GLY A 83 -7.34 -4.81 16.59
C GLY A 83 -6.94 -3.62 17.48
N PHE A 84 -7.27 -2.38 17.09
CA PHE A 84 -7.09 -1.18 17.92
C PHE A 84 -8.37 -0.76 18.68
N SER A 85 -9.48 -1.50 18.53
CA SER A 85 -10.74 -1.21 19.22
C SER A 85 -10.77 -1.90 20.58
N GLN A 86 -10.97 -1.10 21.64
CA GLN A 86 -11.15 -1.63 23.00
C GLN A 86 -12.41 -2.49 23.10
N ASP A 87 -13.50 -2.09 22.44
CA ASP A 87 -14.75 -2.85 22.39
C ASP A 87 -14.57 -4.22 21.73
N ALA A 88 -13.87 -4.26 20.59
CA ALA A 88 -13.59 -5.52 19.90
C ALA A 88 -12.70 -6.43 20.76
N ALA A 89 -11.67 -5.87 21.42
CA ALA A 89 -10.82 -6.61 22.34
C ALA A 89 -11.62 -7.16 23.54
N ALA A 90 -12.54 -6.37 24.11
CA ALA A 90 -13.44 -6.80 25.18
C ALA A 90 -14.38 -7.93 24.73
N ALA A 91 -14.75 -7.96 23.45
CA ALA A 91 -15.51 -9.05 22.83
C ALA A 91 -14.65 -10.30 22.50
N GLY A 92 -13.35 -10.27 22.83
CA GLY A 92 -12.41 -11.38 22.59
C GLY A 92 -11.93 -11.49 21.14
N TYR A 93 -12.12 -10.46 20.32
CA TYR A 93 -11.62 -10.43 18.96
C TYR A 93 -10.11 -10.16 18.93
N ASN A 94 -9.39 -10.97 18.14
CA ASN A 94 -7.98 -10.78 17.85
C ASN A 94 -7.79 -10.98 16.34
N PRO A 95 -7.24 -9.99 15.61
CA PRO A 95 -7.09 -10.10 14.16
C PRO A 95 -6.17 -11.25 13.76
N ASP A 96 -6.60 -12.03 12.77
CA ASP A 96 -5.75 -13.04 12.16
C ASP A 96 -4.67 -12.38 11.30
N THR A 97 -3.41 -12.58 11.70
CA THR A 97 -2.23 -11.98 11.07
C THR A 97 -1.99 -12.49 9.65
N ARG A 98 -2.59 -13.62 9.25
CA ARG A 98 -2.55 -14.12 7.86
C ARG A 98 -3.17 -13.14 6.88
N PHE A 99 -4.17 -12.38 7.32
CA PHE A 99 -4.87 -11.39 6.49
C PHE A 99 -4.27 -9.99 6.59
N ALA A 100 -3.22 -9.79 7.42
CA ALA A 100 -2.66 -8.46 7.65
C ALA A 100 -2.36 -7.73 6.32
N PRO A 101 -2.65 -6.41 6.24
CA PRO A 101 -2.40 -5.62 5.04
C PRO A 101 -0.94 -5.72 4.61
N ARG A 102 -0.71 -5.86 3.31
CA ARG A 102 0.64 -5.84 2.75
C ARG A 102 1.21 -4.43 2.88
N THR A 103 2.39 -4.29 3.47
CA THR A 103 3.16 -3.04 3.42
C THR A 103 3.86 -2.93 2.06
N VAL A 104 4.24 -1.72 1.65
CA VAL A 104 4.96 -1.47 0.39
C VAL A 104 6.23 -2.34 0.29
N GLU A 105 6.92 -2.57 1.42
CA GLU A 105 8.08 -3.46 1.51
C GLU A 105 7.75 -4.93 1.16
N THR A 106 6.55 -5.40 1.49
CA THR A 106 6.09 -6.76 1.13
C THR A 106 5.49 -6.87 -0.29
N SER A 107 5.30 -5.75 -0.98
CA SER A 107 4.65 -5.69 -2.31
C SER A 107 5.65 -5.66 -3.47
N ASN A 108 6.91 -5.31 -3.20
CA ASN A 108 7.98 -5.27 -4.20
C ASN A 108 8.46 -6.65 -4.68
N VAL A 109 7.94 -7.74 -4.10
CA VAL A 109 8.33 -9.11 -4.46
C VAL A 109 7.99 -9.47 -5.92
N ASP A 110 6.98 -8.81 -6.52
CA ASP A 110 6.56 -9.08 -7.91
C ASP A 110 7.26 -8.20 -8.97
N THR A 111 8.07 -7.21 -8.57
CA THR A 111 8.73 -6.30 -9.55
C THR A 111 10.24 -6.57 -9.71
N GLU A 112 10.83 -7.45 -8.91
CA GLU A 112 12.28 -7.69 -8.91
C GLU A 112 12.65 -9.06 -9.49
N ARG A 113 12.47 -9.21 -10.80
CA ARG A 113 13.30 -10.11 -11.61
C ARG A 113 13.95 -9.38 -12.80
N ALA A 114 14.22 -8.09 -12.61
CA ALA A 114 15.14 -7.30 -13.42
C ALA A 114 16.41 -7.03 -12.58
N GLU A 115 17.31 -8.01 -12.66
CA GLU A 115 18.77 -7.93 -12.57
C GLU A 115 19.43 -6.81 -11.71
N GLN A 116 20.07 -7.29 -10.63
CA GLN A 116 21.34 -6.79 -10.06
C GLN A 116 21.32 -5.45 -9.28
N GLN A 117 20.74 -5.45 -8.07
CA GLN A 117 21.23 -4.59 -6.97
C GLN A 117 20.73 -4.99 -5.57
N ALA A 118 20.69 -6.30 -5.27
CA ALA A 118 20.50 -6.77 -3.90
C ALA A 118 21.87 -6.86 -3.21
N THR A 119 22.19 -5.93 -2.30
CA THR A 119 23.02 -6.17 -1.08
C THR A 119 23.22 -4.86 -0.30
N LEU A 120 22.32 -4.53 0.66
CA LEU A 120 22.69 -3.77 1.87
C LEU A 120 21.59 -3.75 2.95
N PHE A 121 20.31 -3.93 2.58
CA PHE A 121 19.18 -3.86 3.53
C PHE A 121 18.55 -5.21 3.94
N ASP A 122 18.95 -6.32 3.30
CA ASP A 122 18.42 -7.66 3.61
C ASP A 122 18.80 -8.19 5.00
N ALA A 123 19.88 -7.68 5.61
CA ALA A 123 20.34 -8.16 6.90
C ALA A 123 19.60 -7.55 8.12
N ALA A 124 18.74 -6.54 7.90
CA ALA A 124 18.08 -5.80 8.99
C ALA A 124 16.59 -6.14 9.15
N HIS A 125 15.95 -6.76 8.15
CA HIS A 125 14.53 -7.09 8.18
C HIS A 125 14.37 -8.60 8.23
N GLY A 126 14.06 -9.10 9.44
CA GLY A 126 13.87 -10.51 9.69
C GLY A 126 12.95 -11.16 8.65
N THR A 127 13.42 -12.28 8.10
CA THR A 127 12.67 -13.33 7.40
C THR A 127 11.27 -12.92 6.95
N SER A 128 11.17 -12.56 5.67
CA SER A 128 9.91 -12.52 4.92
C SER A 128 9.08 -13.77 5.25
N PRO A 129 7.81 -13.65 5.68
CA PRO A 129 7.00 -14.85 5.87
C PRO A 129 6.96 -15.59 4.55
N ALA A 130 7.43 -16.84 4.56
CA ALA A 130 7.33 -17.78 3.46
C ALA A 130 5.93 -17.64 2.83
N ALA A 131 5.84 -17.62 1.50
CA ALA A 131 4.60 -17.58 0.73
C ALA A 131 3.54 -18.44 1.44
N GLY A 132 2.71 -17.76 2.24
CA GLY A 132 1.86 -18.42 3.22
C GLY A 132 0.84 -19.24 2.46
N ALA A 133 0.57 -20.46 2.94
CA ALA A 133 -0.52 -21.28 2.42
C ALA A 133 -1.74 -20.40 2.16
N GLU A 134 -2.25 -20.43 0.94
CA GLU A 134 -3.44 -19.67 0.56
C GLU A 134 -4.54 -19.98 1.57
N SER A 135 -5.10 -18.93 2.19
CA SER A 135 -6.10 -19.12 3.23
C SER A 135 -7.35 -19.76 2.64
N SER A 136 -7.87 -20.79 3.31
CA SER A 136 -9.05 -21.50 2.83
C SER A 136 -10.30 -20.60 2.88
N SER A 137 -11.34 -20.97 2.12
CA SER A 137 -12.63 -20.29 2.21
C SER A 137 -13.19 -20.30 3.64
N ASP A 138 -12.94 -21.39 4.39
CA ASP A 138 -13.40 -21.53 5.78
C ASP A 138 -12.67 -20.57 6.73
N ASP A 139 -11.36 -20.36 6.52
CA ASP A 139 -10.59 -19.36 7.29
C ASP A 139 -11.15 -17.94 7.09
N LEU A 140 -11.48 -17.60 5.84
CA LEU A 140 -12.02 -16.28 5.48
C LEU A 140 -13.42 -16.06 6.07
N LEU A 141 -14.28 -17.09 6.04
CA LEU A 141 -15.61 -17.06 6.67
C LEU A 141 -15.52 -16.95 8.19
N ALA A 142 -14.58 -17.67 8.81
CA ALA A 142 -14.35 -17.62 10.26
C ALA A 142 -13.93 -16.21 10.70
N GLU A 143 -13.00 -15.60 9.97
CA GLU A 143 -12.57 -14.22 10.24
C GLU A 143 -13.71 -13.22 10.01
N LEU A 144 -14.46 -13.34 8.91
CA LEU A 144 -15.63 -12.49 8.65
C LEU A 144 -16.63 -12.58 9.81
N THR A 145 -16.96 -13.79 10.25
CA THR A 145 -17.88 -14.02 11.37
C THR A 145 -17.36 -13.40 12.67
N ALA A 146 -16.06 -13.55 12.96
CA ALA A 146 -15.43 -12.97 14.14
C ALA A 146 -15.49 -11.43 14.12
N GLN A 147 -15.21 -10.81 12.99
CA GLN A 147 -15.30 -9.35 12.82
C GLN A 147 -16.74 -8.84 12.96
N LEU A 148 -17.71 -9.51 12.32
CA LEU A 148 -19.12 -9.13 12.40
C LEU A 148 -19.66 -9.26 13.83
N LYS A 149 -19.26 -10.31 14.55
CA LYS A 149 -19.58 -10.49 15.97
C LYS A 149 -18.99 -9.37 16.81
N ALA A 150 -17.70 -9.07 16.66
CA ALA A 150 -17.02 -8.00 17.41
C ALA A 150 -17.70 -6.65 17.23
N VAL A 151 -18.08 -6.33 16.00
CA VAL A 151 -18.84 -5.12 15.67
C VAL A 151 -20.22 -5.12 16.31
N ALA A 152 -20.95 -6.24 16.22
CA ALA A 152 -22.31 -6.35 16.77
C ALA A 152 -22.34 -6.20 18.31
N THR A 153 -21.30 -6.63 19.00
CA THR A 153 -21.18 -6.56 20.46
C THR A 153 -20.52 -5.28 20.99
N SER A 154 -20.07 -4.38 20.11
CA SER A 154 -19.45 -3.11 20.50
C SER A 154 -20.46 -2.11 21.09
N GLU A 155 -19.98 -1.10 21.80
CA GLU A 155 -20.83 -0.05 22.37
C GLU A 155 -21.52 0.78 21.27
N HIS A 156 -20.82 0.99 20.16
CA HIS A 156 -21.30 1.78 19.02
C HIS A 156 -21.18 1.03 17.68
N PRO A 157 -21.99 -0.02 17.43
CA PRO A 157 -21.86 -0.87 16.25
C PRO A 157 -21.95 -0.11 14.93
N TRP A 158 -22.79 0.91 14.85
CA TRP A 158 -22.96 1.69 13.63
C TRP A 158 -21.73 2.53 13.27
N ARG A 159 -20.98 3.03 14.27
CA ARG A 159 -19.75 3.81 14.05
C ARG A 159 -18.65 2.91 13.50
N LEU A 160 -18.47 1.73 14.10
CA LEU A 160 -17.51 0.76 13.60
C LEU A 160 -17.90 0.29 12.19
N ARG A 161 -19.17 -0.05 11.92
CA ARG A 161 -19.62 -0.42 10.57
C ARG A 161 -19.31 0.67 9.53
N LEU A 162 -19.55 1.93 9.86
CA LEU A 162 -19.23 3.04 8.96
C LEU A 162 -17.72 3.14 8.70
N LEU A 163 -16.91 3.03 9.75
CA LEU A 163 -15.45 3.08 9.64
C LEU A 163 -14.89 1.93 8.80
N LEU A 164 -15.35 0.70 9.04
CA LEU A 164 -14.94 -0.48 8.26
C LEU A 164 -15.37 -0.39 6.78
N ALA A 165 -16.59 0.10 6.54
CA ALA A 165 -17.08 0.34 5.18
C ALA A 165 -16.27 1.43 4.47
N ALA A 166 -15.90 2.50 5.17
CA ALA A 166 -15.07 3.58 4.63
C ALA A 166 -13.65 3.10 4.29
N GLU A 167 -13.02 2.30 5.17
CA GLU A 167 -11.70 1.72 4.93
C GLU A 167 -11.72 0.78 3.71
N SER A 168 -12.72 -0.11 3.62
CA SER A 168 -12.86 -1.02 2.48
C SER A 168 -13.14 -0.26 1.17
N ALA A 169 -13.98 0.79 1.22
CA ALA A 169 -14.23 1.64 0.05
C ALA A 169 -12.97 2.43 -0.37
N GLY A 170 -12.17 2.89 0.59
CA GLY A 170 -10.88 3.53 0.34
C GLY A 170 -9.89 2.59 -0.37
N ALA A 171 -9.89 1.30 -0.01
CA ALA A 171 -9.08 0.30 -0.68
C ALA A 171 -9.50 0.08 -2.15
N LEU A 172 -10.81 0.00 -2.42
CA LEU A 172 -11.34 -0.08 -3.78
C LEU A 172 -10.98 1.16 -4.60
N ALA A 173 -11.24 2.36 -4.06
CA ALA A 173 -10.92 3.62 -4.71
C ALA A 173 -9.41 3.76 -4.99
N GLY A 174 -8.57 3.35 -4.03
CA GLY A 174 -7.11 3.33 -4.22
C GLY A 174 -6.67 2.40 -5.35
N ALA A 175 -7.27 1.21 -5.47
CA ALA A 175 -7.00 0.30 -6.57
C ALA A 175 -7.45 0.86 -7.93
N GLU A 176 -8.62 1.50 -7.99
CA GLU A 176 -9.13 2.17 -9.20
C GLU A 176 -8.24 3.34 -9.62
N MET A 177 -7.83 4.19 -8.66
CA MET A 177 -6.88 5.28 -8.92
C MET A 177 -5.54 4.75 -9.44
N HIS A 178 -5.05 3.65 -8.89
CA HIS A 178 -3.83 3.01 -9.36
C HIS A 178 -3.98 2.44 -10.78
N HIS A 179 -5.12 1.82 -11.08
CA HIS A 179 -5.43 1.29 -12.41
C HIS A 179 -5.58 2.39 -13.46
N ALA A 180 -6.32 3.45 -13.15
CA ALA A 180 -6.51 4.58 -14.06
C ALA A 180 -5.21 5.37 -14.28
N GLY A 181 -4.37 5.46 -13.24
CA GLY A 181 -3.14 6.23 -13.26
C GLY A 181 -3.38 7.73 -13.35
N LEU A 182 -2.31 8.49 -13.59
CA LEU A 182 -2.36 9.93 -13.83
C LEU A 182 -1.72 10.25 -15.19
N PRO A 183 -2.32 11.16 -15.98
CA PRO A 183 -1.71 11.60 -17.22
C PRO A 183 -0.39 12.30 -16.94
N PHE A 184 0.71 11.77 -17.50
CA PHE A 184 2.06 12.32 -17.32
C PHE A 184 2.63 12.82 -18.65
N ARG A 185 3.04 14.09 -18.67
CA ARG A 185 3.71 14.72 -19.83
C ARG A 185 5.22 14.74 -19.63
N ALA A 186 5.86 13.68 -20.13
CA ALA A 186 7.30 13.50 -20.05
C ALA A 186 8.07 14.66 -20.68
N ASP A 187 7.57 15.21 -21.79
CA ASP A 187 8.17 16.35 -22.50
C ASP A 187 8.22 17.63 -21.65
N LEU A 188 7.14 17.95 -20.92
CA LEU A 188 7.13 19.09 -20.00
C LEU A 188 8.02 18.86 -18.78
N HIS A 189 8.03 17.64 -18.26
CA HIS A 189 8.87 17.29 -17.12
C HIS A 189 10.35 17.38 -17.49
N ASP A 190 10.74 16.86 -18.65
CA ASP A 190 12.12 16.93 -19.15
C ASP A 190 12.54 18.38 -19.44
N ALA A 191 11.64 19.20 -20.00
CA ALA A 191 11.88 20.63 -20.19
C ALA A 191 12.05 21.36 -18.84
N TYR A 192 11.23 21.02 -17.84
CA TYR A 192 11.35 21.56 -16.49
C TYR A 192 12.67 21.17 -15.83
N LEU A 193 13.04 19.89 -15.86
CA LEU A 193 14.31 19.40 -15.32
C LEU A 193 15.50 20.06 -16.03
N SER A 194 15.45 20.17 -17.36
CA SER A 194 16.51 20.83 -18.14
C SER A 194 16.65 22.30 -17.75
N ARG A 195 15.53 23.00 -17.49
CA ARG A 195 15.54 24.38 -17.00
C ARG A 195 16.11 24.51 -15.59
N VAL A 196 15.78 23.60 -14.67
CA VAL A 196 16.19 23.71 -13.25
C VAL A 196 17.62 23.19 -13.02
N LEU A 197 18.03 22.13 -13.71
CA LEU A 197 19.29 21.42 -13.47
C LEU A 197 20.34 21.63 -14.57
N GLY A 198 19.92 22.08 -15.76
CA GLY A 198 20.74 22.08 -16.97
C GLY A 198 20.51 20.82 -17.81
N PRO A 199 21.25 20.65 -18.92
CA PRO A 199 21.11 19.50 -19.81
C PRO A 199 21.23 18.17 -19.06
N ARG A 200 20.51 17.14 -19.52
CA ARG A 200 20.57 15.80 -18.95
C ARG A 200 21.99 15.24 -19.08
N VAL A 201 22.52 14.74 -17.98
CA VAL A 201 23.85 14.13 -17.88
C VAL A 201 23.74 12.61 -17.67
N PRO A 202 24.79 11.82 -17.98
CA PRO A 202 24.83 10.40 -17.68
C PRO A 202 24.67 10.11 -16.18
N HIS A 203 24.23 8.89 -15.86
CA HIS A 203 24.15 8.43 -14.48
C HIS A 203 25.50 8.57 -13.76
N GLY A 204 25.46 8.99 -12.49
CA GLY A 204 26.65 9.24 -11.67
C GLY A 204 27.34 10.58 -11.89
N GLN A 205 26.93 11.38 -12.88
CA GLN A 205 27.42 12.74 -13.05
C GLN A 205 26.48 13.77 -12.41
N ARG A 206 27.05 14.82 -11.83
CA ARG A 206 26.29 15.92 -11.23
C ARG A 206 25.82 16.89 -12.32
N PRO A 207 24.53 17.23 -12.41
CA PRO A 207 24.03 18.25 -13.33
C PRO A 207 24.71 19.60 -13.16
N GLN A 208 24.85 20.35 -14.25
CA GLN A 208 25.63 21.60 -14.31
C GLN A 208 25.26 22.59 -13.20
N LYS A 209 23.97 22.87 -13.02
CA LYS A 209 23.52 23.86 -12.03
C LYS A 209 23.75 23.38 -10.59
N LEU A 210 23.66 22.08 -10.34
CA LEU A 210 24.01 21.50 -9.05
C LEU A 210 25.53 21.54 -8.81
N GLN A 211 26.35 21.33 -9.84
CA GLN A 211 27.81 21.47 -9.73
C GLN A 211 28.23 22.92 -9.44
N GLN A 212 27.56 23.89 -10.04
CA GLN A 212 27.77 25.32 -9.74
C GLN A 212 27.42 25.62 -8.28
N LEU A 213 26.26 25.16 -7.80
CA LEU A 213 25.85 25.34 -6.41
C LEU A 213 26.79 24.63 -5.43
N ALA A 214 27.27 23.44 -5.80
CA ALA A 214 28.25 22.70 -5.01
C ALA A 214 29.55 23.50 -4.85
N GLY A 215 30.05 24.14 -5.91
CA GLY A 215 31.23 25.02 -5.85
C GLY A 215 31.03 26.18 -4.88
N VAL A 216 29.89 26.88 -4.98
CA VAL A 216 29.54 27.99 -4.07
C VAL A 216 29.52 27.54 -2.60
N LEU A 217 28.96 26.36 -2.32
CA LEU A 217 28.91 25.80 -0.97
C LEU A 217 30.30 25.38 -0.47
N GLN A 218 31.09 24.72 -1.32
CA GLN A 218 32.46 24.32 -0.99
C GLN A 218 33.35 25.53 -0.66
N GLU A 219 33.22 26.61 -1.44
CA GLU A 219 33.90 27.89 -1.19
C GLU A 219 33.42 28.55 0.11
N SER A 220 32.10 28.64 0.31
CA SER A 220 31.51 29.26 1.50
C SER A 220 31.86 28.53 2.80
N LEU A 221 32.00 27.19 2.73
CA LEU A 221 32.42 26.35 3.85
C LEU A 221 33.94 26.28 4.03
N ALA A 222 34.73 26.91 3.14
CA ALA A 222 36.18 26.76 3.05
C ALA A 222 36.62 25.28 3.00
N ALA A 223 35.85 24.45 2.29
CA ALA A 223 36.01 23.00 2.21
C ALA A 223 35.96 22.52 0.73
N PRO A 224 37.03 22.73 -0.05
CA PRO A 224 37.00 22.55 -1.52
C PRO A 224 36.81 21.10 -1.99
N THR A 225 37.08 20.11 -1.13
CA THR A 225 37.01 18.68 -1.48
C THR A 225 35.86 17.94 -0.80
N VAL A 226 35.00 18.63 -0.03
CA VAL A 226 33.91 17.95 0.70
C VAL A 226 32.90 17.35 -0.29
N ASN A 227 32.52 16.09 -0.07
CA ASN A 227 31.41 15.50 -0.79
C ASN A 227 30.09 15.96 -0.16
N LEU A 228 29.37 16.86 -0.85
CA LEU A 228 28.10 17.42 -0.37
C LEU A 228 26.94 16.43 -0.40
N ASP A 229 27.07 15.32 -1.14
CA ASP A 229 26.05 14.27 -1.18
C ASP A 229 26.20 13.31 0.02
N SER A 230 27.27 13.44 0.83
CA SER A 230 27.49 12.70 2.07
C SER A 230 27.07 13.51 3.29
N THR A 231 25.97 13.11 3.94
CA THR A 231 25.47 13.75 5.17
C THR A 231 26.56 13.84 6.25
N GLN A 232 27.39 12.81 6.39
CA GLN A 232 28.46 12.81 7.41
C GLN A 232 29.56 13.82 7.11
N GLU A 233 30.01 13.92 5.86
CA GLU A 233 31.05 14.87 5.47
C GLU A 233 30.55 16.31 5.52
N LEU A 234 29.32 16.55 5.06
CA LEU A 234 28.67 17.85 5.13
C LEU A 234 28.54 18.34 6.59
N LEU A 235 28.11 17.48 7.52
CA LEU A 235 28.02 17.84 8.94
C LEU A 235 29.38 18.17 9.54
N ARG A 236 30.44 17.46 9.14
CA ARG A 236 31.82 17.78 9.59
C ARG A 236 32.29 19.13 9.04
N ALA A 237 32.00 19.43 7.77
CA ALA A 237 32.34 20.71 7.15
C ALA A 237 31.58 21.88 7.78
N LEU A 238 30.27 21.73 8.02
CA LEU A 238 29.43 22.74 8.69
C LEU A 238 29.90 23.06 10.11
N ARG A 239 30.32 22.06 10.89
CA ARG A 239 30.86 22.28 12.25
C ARG A 239 32.20 23.01 12.27
N ARG A 240 32.97 22.92 11.17
CA ARG A 240 34.28 23.57 11.03
C ARG A 240 34.18 24.94 10.36
N ALA A 241 33.11 25.20 9.62
CA ALA A 241 32.91 26.46 8.95
C ALA A 241 32.80 27.58 10.00
N PRO A 242 33.57 28.67 9.86
CA PRO A 242 33.42 29.81 10.76
C PRO A 242 32.04 30.43 10.52
N VAL A 243 31.18 30.42 11.54
CA VAL A 243 29.93 31.20 11.47
C VAL A 243 30.33 32.66 11.29
N ARG A 244 30.13 33.23 10.10
CA ARG A 244 30.28 34.66 9.88
C ARG A 244 29.24 35.37 10.75
N GLN A 245 29.68 35.91 11.88
CA GLN A 245 28.93 36.94 12.57
C GLN A 245 29.24 38.25 11.85
N ASP A 246 28.45 38.58 10.84
CA ASP A 246 28.48 39.93 10.28
C ASP A 246 27.90 40.86 11.36
N GLY A 247 28.82 41.56 12.03
CA GLY A 247 28.53 42.43 13.15
C GLY A 247 27.50 43.50 12.79
N VAL A 248 26.38 43.49 13.51
CA VAL A 248 25.46 44.62 13.57
C VAL A 248 26.25 45.81 14.14
N ARG A 249 26.67 46.74 13.27
CA ARG A 249 27.20 48.03 13.70
C ARG A 249 26.08 48.79 14.40
N GLN A 250 26.12 48.86 15.73
CA GLN A 250 25.39 49.90 16.46
C GLN A 250 26.09 51.23 16.17
N GLN A 251 25.45 52.09 15.38
CA GLN A 251 25.79 53.51 15.32
C GLN A 251 25.23 54.15 16.58
N GLY A 252 26.10 54.80 17.35
CA GLY A 252 25.75 55.63 18.50
C GLY A 252 25.29 57.02 18.10
#